data_AF-K7RSL0-F1
#
_entry.id   AF-K7RSL0-F1
#
_cell.length_a   1.000
_cell.length_b   1.000
_cell.length_c   1.000
_cell.angle_alpha   90.00
_cell.angle_beta   90.00
_cell.angle_gamma   90.00
#
_symmetry.space_group_name_H-M   'P 1'
#
loop_
_entity.id
_entity.type
_entity.pdbx_description
1 polymer ?
#
loop_
_entity_poly.entity_id
_entity_poly.type
_entity_poly.pdbx_seq_one_letter_code
_entity_poly.pdbx_strand_id
1 'polypeptide(L)'
;MSSISAQVVTGQIVRVTLDLDNPSGTMRIWCINPDGSRRPVIGTSGAARSGSWDDPEAPIGKPVTYVAAISSGASMESLGPDLVANGGAEDLMASWDDADGGWYAADVDRHSGARCFTHDPATGPMSQPVAVEPGLYRLSAWCGAPVDVPVSIGVTTVGGDVADVTLTAAADWGQWVQTTADVTIPDGASTAVLSVGSSGDWCRVDDIELRMVDISMAPTIGPSDPVMIPADHPLMSDPWRGIVCPVTVLADGQDRTMAGRDTAVDVIGRRSRIHVWDVEAAPTFSPQFITEPADHAAFEDLMATGDPLLLRFPCMQHPDVWLQRGGDRTWSWLTRRCQARKHTLSSCEELEGPPSDEAVWTDTLGDVHQVVGGDSVGTLGAIAERWETLGEIAATDLKALT
;
A
#
# COMPACT_ATOMS: atom_id res chain seq x y z
N MET A 1 -22.07 5.19 -18.94
CA MET A 1 -21.74 5.80 -17.64
C MET A 1 -21.33 4.69 -16.69
N SER A 2 -20.17 4.81 -16.05
CA SER A 2 -19.70 3.80 -15.09
C SER A 2 -20.48 3.86 -13.77
N SER A 3 -20.73 2.71 -13.16
CA SER A 3 -21.51 2.60 -11.91
C SER A 3 -21.02 1.44 -11.04
N ILE A 4 -21.23 1.53 -9.73
CA ILE A 4 -20.95 0.46 -8.78
C ILE A 4 -22.20 0.19 -7.94
N SER A 5 -22.49 -1.07 -7.68
CA SER A 5 -23.60 -1.53 -6.84
C SER A 5 -23.15 -2.67 -5.93
N ALA A 6 -23.82 -2.86 -4.80
CA ALA A 6 -23.52 -3.93 -3.87
C ALA A 6 -24.81 -4.54 -3.32
N GLN A 7 -24.82 -5.86 -3.11
CA GLN A 7 -25.96 -6.58 -2.57
C GLN A 7 -25.51 -7.77 -1.72
N VAL A 8 -26.27 -8.11 -0.68
CA VAL A 8 -26.03 -9.34 0.10
C VAL A 8 -26.51 -10.55 -0.71
N VAL A 9 -25.66 -11.55 -0.85
CA VAL A 9 -25.95 -12.83 -1.51
C VAL A 9 -25.92 -13.99 -0.50
N THR A 10 -26.17 -15.21 -0.99
CA THR A 10 -26.10 -16.44 -0.19
C THR A 10 -24.76 -16.56 0.54
N GLY A 11 -24.76 -17.12 1.75
CA GLY A 11 -23.56 -17.19 2.59
C GLY A 11 -23.29 -15.92 3.41
N GLN A 12 -24.21 -14.94 3.36
CA GLN A 12 -24.03 -13.63 4.00
C GLN A 12 -22.74 -12.95 3.55
N ILE A 13 -22.56 -12.90 2.25
CA ILE A 13 -21.44 -12.25 1.55
C ILE A 13 -22.00 -11.06 0.79
N VAL A 14 -21.21 -10.01 0.62
CA VAL A 14 -21.60 -8.91 -0.25
C VAL A 14 -21.02 -9.14 -1.64
N ARG A 15 -21.89 -9.20 -2.66
CA ARG A 15 -21.47 -9.15 -4.06
C ARG A 15 -21.45 -7.71 -4.54
N VAL A 16 -20.29 -7.26 -4.97
CA VAL A 16 -20.07 -5.94 -5.56
C VAL A 16 -20.03 -6.08 -7.08
N THR A 17 -20.82 -5.28 -7.79
CA THR A 17 -20.84 -5.25 -9.25
C THR A 17 -20.42 -3.87 -9.75
N LEU A 18 -19.43 -3.84 -10.63
CA LEU A 18 -18.88 -2.65 -11.26
C LEU A 18 -19.15 -2.71 -12.76
N ASP A 19 -19.82 -1.69 -13.28
CA ASP A 19 -20.01 -1.48 -14.71
C ASP A 19 -19.12 -0.30 -15.14
N LEU A 20 -18.24 -0.52 -16.10
CA LEU A 20 -17.31 0.48 -16.62
C LEU A 20 -17.66 0.85 -18.06
N ASP A 21 -17.62 2.14 -18.34
CA ASP A 21 -17.70 2.69 -19.70
C ASP A 21 -16.27 2.93 -20.22
N ASN A 22 -15.84 2.22 -21.26
CA ASN A 22 -14.49 2.28 -21.84
C ASN A 22 -13.34 2.15 -20.82
N PRO A 23 -13.19 0.99 -20.14
CA PRO A 23 -12.20 0.83 -19.09
C PRO A 23 -10.76 0.86 -19.64
N SER A 24 -9.91 1.71 -19.05
CA SER A 24 -8.46 1.72 -19.26
C SER A 24 -7.73 1.98 -17.95
N GLY A 25 -6.59 1.34 -17.73
CA GLY A 25 -5.80 1.46 -16.50
C GLY A 25 -5.91 0.22 -15.60
N THR A 26 -5.44 0.36 -14.37
CA THR A 26 -5.63 -0.59 -13.28
C THR A 26 -6.76 -0.14 -12.38
N MET A 27 -7.52 -1.07 -11.82
CA MET A 27 -8.58 -0.80 -10.88
C MET A 27 -8.34 -1.50 -9.55
N ARG A 28 -9.00 -0.98 -8.52
CA ARG A 28 -9.16 -1.63 -7.22
C ARG A 28 -10.48 -1.20 -6.59
N ILE A 29 -11.20 -2.14 -5.99
CA ILE A 29 -12.43 -1.84 -5.25
C ILE A 29 -12.11 -1.84 -3.76
N TRP A 30 -12.67 -0.87 -3.05
CA TRP A 30 -12.54 -0.70 -1.61
C TRP A 30 -13.90 -0.83 -0.95
N CYS A 31 -13.97 -1.65 0.10
CA CYS A 31 -15.02 -1.61 1.10
C CYS A 31 -14.73 -0.45 2.06
N ILE A 32 -15.71 0.44 2.22
CA ILE A 32 -15.67 1.57 3.14
C ILE A 32 -16.52 1.23 4.36
N ASN A 33 -15.86 1.11 5.50
CA ASN A 33 -16.49 0.83 6.78
C ASN A 33 -17.20 2.08 7.35
N PRO A 34 -18.13 1.93 8.32
CA PRO A 34 -18.80 3.07 8.96
C PRO A 34 -17.87 4.08 9.62
N ASP A 35 -16.66 3.64 10.03
CA ASP A 35 -15.62 4.49 10.62
C ASP A 35 -14.76 5.23 9.57
N GLY A 36 -15.05 5.05 8.28
CA GLY A 36 -14.32 5.63 7.15
C GLY A 36 -13.06 4.87 6.75
N SER A 37 -12.68 3.82 7.48
CA SER A 37 -11.56 2.95 7.11
C SER A 37 -11.85 2.21 5.80
N ARG A 38 -10.78 1.92 5.05
CA ARG A 38 -10.87 1.27 3.73
C ARG A 38 -10.19 -0.08 3.78
N ARG A 39 -10.90 -1.12 3.39
CA ARG A 39 -10.33 -2.46 3.14
C ARG A 39 -10.45 -2.80 1.66
N PRO A 40 -9.40 -3.30 1.01
CA PRO A 40 -9.50 -3.69 -0.39
C PRO A 40 -10.36 -4.94 -0.55
N VAL A 41 -11.25 -4.97 -1.54
CA VAL A 41 -12.01 -6.17 -1.89
C VAL A 41 -11.09 -7.14 -2.63
N ILE A 42 -11.12 -8.41 -2.21
CA ILE A 42 -10.26 -9.47 -2.72
C ILE A 42 -10.44 -9.65 -4.23
N GLY A 43 -9.34 -9.91 -4.95
CA GLY A 43 -9.37 -10.21 -6.39
C GLY A 43 -9.78 -9.04 -7.30
N THR A 44 -9.87 -7.82 -6.76
CA THR A 44 -10.26 -6.62 -7.53
C THR A 44 -9.08 -5.82 -8.06
N SER A 45 -7.87 -6.07 -7.55
CA SER A 45 -6.64 -5.47 -8.08
C SER A 45 -6.32 -6.04 -9.46
N GLY A 46 -6.23 -5.19 -10.48
CA GLY A 46 -5.84 -5.64 -11.81
C GLY A 46 -6.23 -4.66 -12.91
N ALA A 47 -6.23 -5.11 -14.16
CA ALA A 47 -6.72 -4.31 -15.27
C ALA A 47 -8.18 -3.90 -15.07
N ALA A 48 -8.51 -2.64 -15.36
CA ALA A 48 -9.86 -2.12 -15.26
C ALA A 48 -10.82 -2.93 -16.15
N ARG A 49 -11.90 -3.46 -15.56
CA ARG A 49 -12.93 -4.22 -16.26
C ARG A 49 -14.25 -4.18 -15.52
N SER A 50 -15.37 -4.27 -16.25
CA SER A 50 -16.66 -4.56 -15.64
C SER A 50 -16.66 -5.98 -15.08
N GLY A 51 -17.41 -6.22 -14.00
CA GLY A 51 -17.52 -7.54 -13.40
C GLY A 51 -18.23 -7.54 -12.05
N SER A 52 -18.25 -8.70 -11.42
CA SER A 52 -18.74 -8.90 -10.06
C SER A 52 -17.70 -9.61 -9.21
N TRP A 53 -17.58 -9.20 -7.96
CA TRP A 53 -16.67 -9.77 -6.96
C TRP A 53 -17.42 -9.99 -5.67
N ASP A 54 -17.08 -11.07 -5.00
CA ASP A 54 -17.61 -11.41 -3.69
C ASP A 54 -16.66 -10.89 -2.62
N ASP A 55 -17.20 -10.18 -1.64
CA ASP A 55 -16.48 -9.65 -0.50
C ASP A 55 -16.82 -10.47 0.76
N PRO A 56 -16.06 -11.53 1.05
CA PRO A 56 -16.35 -12.44 2.16
C PRO A 56 -16.16 -11.77 3.52
N GLU A 57 -15.35 -10.71 3.59
CA GLU A 57 -14.98 -10.02 4.84
C GLU A 57 -15.77 -8.72 5.04
N ALA A 58 -16.91 -8.58 4.37
CA ALA A 58 -17.85 -7.53 4.68
C ALA A 58 -18.33 -7.69 6.14
N PRO A 59 -18.23 -6.64 6.98
CA PRO A 59 -18.58 -6.74 8.39
C PRO A 59 -20.08 -6.97 8.55
N ILE A 60 -20.44 -7.70 9.60
CA ILE A 60 -21.84 -8.02 9.91
C ILE A 60 -22.44 -6.97 10.84
N GLY A 61 -23.75 -6.77 10.75
CA GLY A 61 -24.50 -5.81 11.57
C GLY A 61 -24.20 -4.33 11.28
N LYS A 62 -23.41 -4.03 10.24
CA LYS A 62 -22.93 -2.68 9.91
C LYS A 62 -23.16 -2.35 8.43
N PRO A 63 -23.65 -1.15 8.09
CA PRO A 63 -23.76 -0.73 6.70
C PRO A 63 -22.37 -0.37 6.15
N VAL A 64 -21.99 -0.96 5.03
CA VAL A 64 -20.78 -0.64 4.28
C VAL A 64 -21.13 -0.11 2.90
N THR A 65 -20.21 0.65 2.31
CA THR A 65 -20.32 1.13 0.93
C THR A 65 -19.08 0.73 0.14
N TYR A 66 -19.18 0.68 -1.18
CA TYR A 66 -18.07 0.31 -2.04
C TYR A 66 -17.72 1.44 -3.00
N VAL A 67 -16.42 1.63 -3.22
CA VAL A 67 -15.87 2.55 -4.22
C VAL A 67 -14.84 1.82 -5.07
N ALA A 68 -14.89 2.03 -6.38
CA ALA A 68 -13.82 1.58 -7.28
C ALA A 68 -12.91 2.76 -7.60
N ALA A 69 -11.60 2.57 -7.52
CA ALA A 69 -10.61 3.53 -8.00
C ALA A 69 -9.99 2.97 -9.28
N ILE A 70 -9.90 3.77 -10.34
CA ILE A 70 -9.22 3.41 -11.58
C ILE A 70 -7.98 4.29 -11.75
N SER A 71 -6.79 3.73 -11.55
CA SER A 71 -5.53 4.41 -11.84
C SER A 71 -5.07 4.07 -13.26
N SER A 72 -4.83 5.07 -14.09
CA SER A 72 -4.29 4.90 -15.45
C SER A 72 -2.85 4.39 -15.52
N GLY A 73 -2.24 3.94 -14.41
CA GLY A 73 -0.83 3.54 -14.33
C GLY A 73 0.16 4.70 -14.43
N ALA A 74 -0.25 5.84 -14.98
CA ALA A 74 0.35 7.14 -14.73
C ALA A 74 -0.49 7.84 -13.65
N SER A 75 0.13 8.33 -12.58
CA SER A 75 -0.39 9.56 -11.97
C SER A 75 -0.54 10.55 -13.13
N MET A 76 -1.77 10.97 -13.42
CA MET A 76 -1.92 12.14 -14.27
C MET A 76 -1.51 13.31 -13.39
N GLU A 77 -0.19 13.57 -13.36
CA GLU A 77 0.33 14.86 -12.97
C GLU A 77 -0.17 15.84 -14.01
N SER A 78 -1.19 16.61 -13.67
CA SER A 78 -1.50 17.83 -14.41
C SER A 78 -0.73 18.97 -13.76
N LEU A 79 -0.09 19.79 -14.58
CA LEU A 79 0.46 21.05 -14.10
C LEU A 79 -0.64 22.11 -14.15
N GLY A 80 -0.82 22.80 -13.03
CA GLY A 80 -1.69 23.95 -12.92
C GLY A 80 -1.24 25.14 -13.79
N PRO A 81 -1.92 26.28 -13.68
CA PRO A 81 -1.47 27.51 -14.33
C PRO A 81 -0.08 27.90 -13.83
N ASP A 82 0.70 28.53 -14.72
CA ASP A 82 1.97 29.13 -14.31
C ASP A 82 1.72 30.35 -13.42
N LEU A 83 2.47 30.43 -12.34
CA LEU A 83 2.36 31.45 -11.31
C LEU A 83 3.42 32.56 -11.48
N VAL A 84 4.41 32.36 -12.35
CA VAL A 84 5.47 33.34 -12.62
C VAL A 84 4.96 34.37 -13.62
N ALA A 85 4.90 35.64 -13.22
CA ALA A 85 4.57 36.69 -14.18
C ALA A 85 5.85 37.08 -14.95
N ASN A 86 5.75 37.11 -16.28
CA ASN A 86 6.85 37.48 -17.16
C ASN A 86 8.09 36.58 -16.99
N GLY A 87 7.90 35.26 -16.90
CA GLY A 87 8.98 34.27 -16.82
C GLY A 87 9.90 34.25 -18.06
N GLY A 88 9.41 34.72 -19.21
CA GLY A 88 10.14 34.78 -20.48
C GLY A 88 10.66 36.17 -20.88
N ALA A 89 10.81 37.10 -19.94
CA ALA A 89 11.41 38.44 -20.15
C ALA A 89 10.77 39.34 -21.26
N GLU A 90 9.57 39.02 -21.75
CA GLU A 90 8.90 39.74 -22.83
C GLU A 90 8.56 41.19 -22.44
N ASP A 91 8.18 41.42 -21.19
CA ASP A 91 7.91 42.75 -20.61
C ASP A 91 9.14 43.29 -19.84
N LEU A 92 10.34 43.00 -20.35
CA LEU A 92 11.60 43.41 -19.75
C LEU A 92 11.71 42.91 -18.29
N MET A 93 12.08 43.77 -17.34
CA MET A 93 12.18 43.47 -15.91
C MET A 93 10.92 43.85 -15.11
N ALA A 94 9.80 44.20 -15.76
CA ALA A 94 8.68 44.90 -15.10
C ALA A 94 8.04 44.16 -13.90
N SER A 95 8.18 42.83 -13.83
CA SER A 95 7.62 41.97 -12.77
C SER A 95 8.66 41.38 -11.82
N TRP A 96 9.93 41.76 -11.98
CA TRP A 96 11.06 41.24 -11.21
C TRP A 96 11.75 42.37 -10.44
N ASP A 97 12.00 42.14 -9.16
CA ASP A 97 12.78 43.02 -8.30
C ASP A 97 14.26 42.64 -8.40
N ASP A 98 15.07 43.54 -8.92
CA ASP A 98 16.52 43.44 -8.98
C ASP A 98 17.11 44.63 -8.21
N ALA A 99 17.23 44.45 -6.89
CA ALA A 99 17.65 45.52 -5.99
C ALA A 99 19.08 46.02 -6.28
N ASP A 100 19.93 45.17 -6.87
CA ASP A 100 21.33 45.46 -7.13
C ASP A 100 21.59 45.94 -8.57
N GLY A 101 20.60 45.81 -9.47
CA GLY A 101 20.58 46.42 -10.80
C GLY A 101 21.45 45.73 -11.84
N GLY A 102 21.81 44.46 -11.66
CA GLY A 102 22.63 43.71 -12.62
C GLY A 102 21.86 42.69 -13.46
N TRP A 103 20.54 42.66 -13.38
CA TRP A 103 19.69 41.90 -14.26
C TRP A 103 19.04 42.78 -15.34
N TYR A 104 19.01 42.28 -16.56
CA TYR A 104 18.32 42.94 -17.65
C TYR A 104 17.77 41.94 -18.66
N ALA A 105 16.72 42.34 -19.39
CA ALA A 105 16.20 41.57 -20.51
C ALA A 105 17.04 41.83 -21.77
N ALA A 106 17.64 40.77 -22.32
CA ALA A 106 18.48 40.83 -23.49
C ALA A 106 17.70 40.47 -24.77
N ASP A 107 17.92 41.25 -25.84
CA ASP A 107 17.37 40.98 -27.18
C ASP A 107 18.31 40.10 -28.04
N VAL A 108 19.50 39.77 -27.52
CA VAL A 108 20.53 38.93 -28.14
C VAL A 108 20.59 37.58 -27.44
N ASP A 109 21.09 36.54 -28.11
CA ASP A 109 21.23 35.18 -27.54
C ASP A 109 19.91 34.52 -27.07
N ARG A 110 18.86 34.72 -27.86
CA ARG A 110 17.47 34.31 -27.61
C ARG A 110 17.28 32.80 -27.41
N HIS A 111 16.46 32.40 -26.45
CA HIS A 111 15.83 31.08 -26.47
C HIS A 111 14.62 31.15 -27.40
N SER A 112 14.56 30.29 -28.42
CA SER A 112 13.41 30.22 -29.35
C SER A 112 12.97 31.54 -30.03
N GLY A 113 13.85 32.55 -30.08
CA GLY A 113 13.55 33.85 -30.68
C GLY A 113 12.91 34.90 -29.75
N ALA A 114 12.74 34.57 -28.46
CA ALA A 114 12.24 35.42 -27.37
C ALA A 114 13.36 36.19 -26.64
N ARG A 115 12.99 37.18 -25.81
CA ARG A 115 13.95 37.83 -24.88
C ARG A 115 14.30 36.87 -23.75
N CYS A 116 15.46 37.06 -23.13
CA CYS A 116 15.83 36.32 -21.91
C CYS A 116 16.37 37.26 -20.84
N PHE A 117 16.35 36.81 -19.58
CA PHE A 117 17.02 37.52 -18.49
C PHE A 117 18.52 37.22 -18.54
N THR A 118 19.36 38.24 -18.44
CA THR A 118 20.82 38.12 -18.37
C THR A 118 21.33 38.80 -17.10
N HIS A 119 22.30 38.17 -16.45
CA HIS A 119 22.87 38.62 -15.17
C HIS A 119 24.32 39.07 -15.30
N ASP A 120 24.64 40.23 -14.73
CA ASP A 120 26.01 40.66 -14.44
C ASP A 120 26.51 40.02 -13.13
N PRO A 121 27.62 39.27 -13.14
CA PRO A 121 28.12 38.52 -11.98
C PRO A 121 28.47 39.35 -10.74
N ALA A 122 28.50 40.68 -10.82
CA ALA A 122 28.80 41.56 -9.69
C ALA A 122 27.60 41.82 -8.76
N THR A 123 26.40 41.34 -9.10
CA THR A 123 25.15 41.70 -8.40
C THR A 123 24.44 40.53 -7.74
N GLY A 124 23.47 40.84 -6.88
CA GLY A 124 22.62 39.87 -6.21
C GLY A 124 21.53 39.28 -7.09
N PRO A 125 20.70 38.38 -6.53
CA PRO A 125 19.63 37.72 -7.27
C PRO A 125 18.50 38.70 -7.61
N MET A 126 17.82 38.47 -8.74
CA MET A 126 16.50 39.04 -8.99
C MET A 126 15.42 38.17 -8.31
N SER A 127 14.29 38.77 -7.94
CA SER A 127 13.22 38.05 -7.25
C SER A 127 11.82 38.50 -7.64
N GLN A 128 10.84 37.64 -7.41
CA GLN A 128 9.42 37.92 -7.63
C GLN A 128 8.57 37.26 -6.55
N PRO A 129 7.64 37.98 -5.90
CA PRO A 129 6.65 37.35 -5.04
C PRO A 129 5.60 36.60 -5.89
N VAL A 130 5.32 35.36 -5.53
CA VAL A 130 4.30 34.52 -6.15
C VAL A 130 3.27 34.09 -5.11
N ALA A 131 2.00 34.12 -5.49
CA ALA A 131 0.92 33.60 -4.65
C ALA A 131 0.94 32.07 -4.75
N VAL A 132 0.99 31.40 -3.59
CA VAL A 132 1.03 29.93 -3.50
C VAL A 132 0.04 29.46 -2.45
N GLU A 133 -0.32 28.20 -2.51
CA GLU A 133 -0.99 27.46 -1.43
C GLU A 133 -0.19 26.20 -1.07
N PRO A 134 -0.43 25.57 0.11
CA PRO A 134 0.28 24.36 0.51
C PRO A 134 0.12 23.23 -0.52
N GLY A 135 1.22 22.57 -0.88
CA GLY A 135 1.20 21.51 -1.89
C GLY A 135 2.51 21.28 -2.61
N LEU A 136 2.47 20.42 -3.62
CA LEU A 136 3.61 20.12 -4.50
C LEU A 136 3.58 21.02 -5.74
N TYR A 137 4.72 21.59 -6.10
CA TYR A 137 4.91 22.43 -7.28
C TYR A 137 6.06 21.91 -8.12
N ARG A 138 6.06 22.25 -9.40
CA ARG A 138 7.15 22.02 -10.33
C ARG A 138 7.70 23.37 -10.78
N LEU A 139 8.97 23.59 -10.46
CA LEU A 139 9.76 24.72 -10.93
C LEU A 139 10.55 24.27 -12.16
N SER A 140 10.50 25.05 -13.23
CA SER A 140 11.36 24.84 -14.39
C SER A 140 11.88 26.14 -14.96
N ALA A 141 13.05 26.09 -15.59
CA ALA A 141 13.57 27.19 -16.37
C ALA A 141 14.52 26.67 -17.45
N TRP A 142 14.73 27.47 -18.48
CA TRP A 142 15.83 27.28 -19.43
C TRP A 142 16.99 28.16 -19.02
N CYS A 143 18.19 27.57 -18.93
CA CYS A 143 19.37 28.26 -18.46
C CYS A 143 20.53 28.11 -19.44
N GLY A 144 21.39 29.13 -19.50
CA GLY A 144 22.71 29.11 -20.14
C GLY A 144 23.74 29.84 -19.26
N ALA A 145 24.87 29.20 -19.00
CA ALA A 145 25.95 29.77 -18.17
C ALA A 145 27.25 29.00 -18.45
N PRO A 146 28.44 29.62 -18.34
CA PRO A 146 29.69 28.88 -18.45
C PRO A 146 29.67 27.60 -17.60
N VAL A 147 30.29 26.52 -18.07
CA VAL A 147 30.12 25.16 -17.52
C VAL A 147 30.41 25.06 -16.01
N ASP A 148 31.24 25.95 -15.47
CA ASP A 148 31.63 25.99 -14.05
C ASP A 148 30.82 27.00 -13.21
N VAL A 149 29.75 27.59 -13.77
CA VAL A 149 28.97 28.67 -13.15
C VAL A 149 27.55 28.16 -12.86
N PRO A 150 27.23 27.83 -11.60
CA PRO A 150 25.90 27.39 -11.26
C PRO A 150 24.91 28.56 -11.34
N VAL A 151 23.83 28.35 -12.06
CA VAL A 151 22.60 29.13 -11.93
C VAL A 151 21.80 28.56 -10.76
N SER A 152 21.25 29.42 -9.90
CA SER A 152 20.40 29.05 -8.78
C SER A 152 19.03 29.66 -8.97
N ILE A 153 17.97 28.85 -8.89
CA ILE A 153 16.59 29.31 -8.97
C ILE A 153 15.86 28.72 -7.76
N GLY A 154 15.60 29.52 -6.73
CA GLY A 154 15.05 29.04 -5.46
C GLY A 154 13.66 29.61 -5.16
N VAL A 155 12.87 28.87 -4.37
CA VAL A 155 11.56 29.31 -3.86
C VAL A 155 11.59 29.34 -2.34
N THR A 156 11.41 30.53 -1.77
CA THR A 156 11.44 30.74 -0.31
C THR A 156 10.08 31.19 0.19
N THR A 157 9.49 30.46 1.14
CA THR A 157 8.20 30.88 1.72
C THR A 157 8.36 32.00 2.75
N VAL A 158 7.37 32.89 2.83
CA VAL A 158 7.36 33.99 3.80
C VAL A 158 7.12 33.44 5.21
N GLY A 159 8.21 33.11 5.91
CA GLY A 159 8.19 32.41 7.20
C GLY A 159 9.53 31.77 7.59
N GLY A 160 10.45 31.61 6.63
CA GLY A 160 11.82 31.18 6.88
C GLY A 160 12.10 29.70 6.61
N ASP A 161 11.09 28.91 6.27
CA ASP A 161 11.29 27.55 5.78
C ASP A 161 11.52 27.59 4.26
N VAL A 162 12.77 27.28 3.93
CA VAL A 162 13.35 27.37 2.60
C VAL A 162 13.14 26.03 1.89
N ALA A 163 12.43 26.04 0.76
CA ALA A 163 12.47 24.94 -0.19
C ALA A 163 13.53 25.29 -1.25
N ASP A 164 14.80 25.28 -0.84
CA ASP A 164 15.93 25.55 -1.74
C ASP A 164 16.06 24.37 -2.69
N VAL A 165 15.48 24.51 -3.88
CA VAL A 165 15.89 23.70 -5.00
C VAL A 165 16.89 24.51 -5.81
N THR A 166 18.16 24.12 -5.82
CA THR A 166 19.12 24.73 -6.74
C THR A 166 19.09 23.98 -8.06
N LEU A 167 18.56 24.61 -9.10
CA LEU A 167 18.59 24.09 -10.47
C LEU A 167 19.97 24.35 -11.10
N THR A 168 20.94 23.46 -10.88
CA THR A 168 22.26 23.59 -11.54
C THR A 168 22.17 23.17 -13.00
N ALA A 169 22.20 24.13 -13.90
CA ALA A 169 22.42 23.90 -15.33
C ALA A 169 23.85 24.32 -15.69
N ALA A 170 24.60 23.41 -16.32
CA ALA A 170 25.88 23.70 -16.94
C ALA A 170 25.72 23.53 -18.45
N ALA A 171 25.66 24.63 -19.19
CA ALA A 171 25.51 24.63 -20.63
C ALA A 171 26.31 25.78 -21.20
N ASP A 172 27.33 25.47 -22.02
CA ASP A 172 28.17 26.47 -22.67
C ASP A 172 27.30 27.63 -23.24
N TRP A 173 27.81 28.86 -23.25
CA TRP A 173 27.03 30.07 -23.58
C TRP A 173 26.37 30.01 -24.97
N GLY A 174 26.68 29.05 -25.83
CA GLY A 174 25.95 28.80 -27.08
C GLY A 174 24.72 27.88 -26.95
N GLN A 175 24.42 27.35 -25.77
CA GLN A 175 23.42 26.32 -25.52
C GLN A 175 22.39 26.75 -24.47
N TRP A 176 21.25 26.08 -24.51
CA TRP A 176 20.16 26.22 -23.56
C TRP A 176 19.82 24.84 -23.03
N VAL A 177 19.71 24.73 -21.71
CA VAL A 177 19.31 23.48 -21.05
C VAL A 177 18.11 23.77 -20.16
N GLN A 178 17.05 22.98 -20.34
CA GLN A 178 15.93 22.99 -19.43
C GLN A 178 16.31 22.26 -18.16
N THR A 179 16.01 22.89 -17.03
CA THR A 179 16.18 22.30 -15.71
C THR A 179 14.86 22.36 -14.98
N THR A 180 14.58 21.35 -14.16
CA THR A 180 13.27 21.16 -13.52
C THR A 180 13.46 20.51 -12.17
N ALA A 181 12.65 20.91 -11.20
CA ALA A 181 12.56 20.24 -9.92
C ALA A 181 11.21 20.43 -9.25
N ASP A 182 10.94 19.54 -8.31
CA ASP A 182 9.74 19.61 -7.49
C ASP A 182 10.02 20.36 -6.18
N VAL A 183 9.10 21.25 -5.81
CA VAL A 183 9.15 22.13 -4.65
C VAL A 183 7.92 21.86 -3.79
N THR A 184 8.11 21.51 -2.52
CA THR A 184 7.00 21.33 -1.58
C THR A 184 6.79 22.62 -0.77
N ILE A 185 5.60 23.21 -0.89
CA ILE A 185 5.19 24.38 -0.12
C ILE A 185 4.50 23.91 1.19
N PRO A 186 5.00 24.31 2.37
CA PRO A 186 4.46 23.88 3.66
C PRO A 186 3.07 24.45 3.96
N ASP A 187 2.37 23.80 4.89
CA ASP A 187 1.07 24.24 5.40
C ASP A 187 1.12 25.68 5.95
N GLY A 188 0.10 26.46 5.62
CA GLY A 188 -0.04 27.85 6.08
C GLY A 188 0.71 28.90 5.25
N ALA A 189 1.57 28.49 4.31
CA ALA A 189 2.16 29.42 3.35
C ALA A 189 1.10 29.88 2.33
N SER A 190 1.02 31.19 2.12
CA SER A 190 0.14 31.82 1.11
C SER A 190 0.92 32.64 0.08
N THR A 191 2.21 32.84 0.32
CA THR A 191 3.13 33.60 -0.52
C THR A 191 4.52 32.97 -0.45
N ALA A 192 5.19 32.96 -1.59
CA ALA A 192 6.60 32.60 -1.72
C ALA A 192 7.33 33.64 -2.55
N VAL A 193 8.65 33.67 -2.42
CA VAL A 193 9.55 34.50 -3.21
C VAL A 193 10.35 33.56 -4.11
N LEU A 194 10.15 33.69 -5.41
CA LEU A 194 11.00 33.07 -6.42
C LEU A 194 12.23 33.95 -6.60
N SER A 195 13.42 33.37 -6.60
CA SER A 195 14.69 34.09 -6.75
C SER A 195 15.56 33.41 -7.78
N VAL A 196 16.27 34.21 -8.59
CA VAL A 196 17.19 33.75 -9.62
C VAL A 196 18.55 34.40 -9.39
N GLY A 197 19.61 33.61 -9.35
CA GLY A 197 20.98 34.06 -9.14
C GLY A 197 21.99 33.23 -9.93
N SER A 198 23.23 33.69 -9.99
CA SER A 198 24.39 32.88 -10.36
C SER A 198 25.56 33.21 -9.45
N SER A 199 26.48 32.26 -9.24
CA SER A 199 27.71 32.54 -8.51
C SER A 199 28.89 32.65 -9.48
N GLY A 200 29.40 33.86 -9.68
CA GLY A 200 30.77 34.08 -10.16
C GLY A 200 30.96 34.39 -11.65
N ASP A 201 29.95 34.22 -12.50
CA ASP A 201 30.00 34.70 -13.89
C ASP A 201 28.59 34.99 -14.45
N TRP A 202 28.56 35.56 -15.65
CA TRP A 202 27.36 35.84 -16.41
C TRP A 202 26.50 34.57 -16.54
N CYS A 203 25.18 34.73 -16.41
CA CYS A 203 24.22 33.71 -16.76
C CYS A 203 23.06 34.31 -17.54
N ARG A 204 22.31 33.45 -18.22
CA ARG A 204 21.03 33.79 -18.82
C ARG A 204 19.98 32.75 -18.48
N VAL A 205 18.76 33.22 -18.29
CA VAL A 205 17.61 32.41 -17.90
C VAL A 205 16.39 32.86 -18.70
N ASP A 206 15.57 31.90 -19.11
CA ASP A 206 14.35 32.12 -19.87
C ASP A 206 13.29 31.08 -19.50
N ASP A 207 12.03 31.33 -19.87
CA ASP A 207 10.89 30.45 -19.66
C ASP A 207 10.83 29.90 -18.22
N ILE A 208 10.95 30.80 -17.24
CA ILE A 208 10.84 30.45 -15.82
C ILE A 208 9.38 30.20 -15.50
N GLU A 209 9.06 28.98 -15.04
CA GLU A 209 7.71 28.57 -14.69
C GLU A 209 7.68 27.96 -13.29
N LEU A 210 6.61 28.26 -12.54
CA LEU A 210 6.29 27.60 -11.29
C LEU A 210 4.82 27.19 -11.34
N ARG A 211 4.56 25.89 -11.42
CA ARG A 211 3.21 25.35 -11.59
C ARG A 211 2.89 24.38 -10.47
N MET A 212 1.67 24.41 -9.95
CA MET A 212 1.22 23.39 -9.00
C MET A 212 1.17 22.02 -9.69
N VAL A 213 1.62 20.98 -9.01
CA VAL A 213 1.45 19.60 -9.46
C VAL A 213 0.15 19.07 -8.88
N ASP A 214 -0.90 19.10 -9.70
CA ASP A 214 -2.16 18.44 -9.40
C ASP A 214 -1.97 16.95 -9.65
N ILE A 215 -1.79 16.20 -8.57
CA ILE A 215 -1.91 14.75 -8.61
C ILE A 215 -3.40 14.43 -8.58
N SER A 216 -4.02 14.32 -9.77
CA SER A 216 -5.43 13.89 -9.81
C SER A 216 -5.50 12.48 -9.22
N MET A 217 -6.14 12.34 -8.05
CA MET A 217 -6.46 11.02 -7.54
C MET A 217 -7.32 10.30 -8.59
N ALA A 218 -6.95 9.05 -8.88
CA ALA A 218 -7.66 8.13 -9.76
C ALA A 218 -9.19 8.36 -9.73
N PRO A 219 -9.88 8.54 -10.88
CA PRO A 219 -11.34 8.68 -10.89
C PRO A 219 -11.97 7.56 -10.07
N THR A 220 -12.76 7.96 -9.07
CA THR A 220 -13.50 7.03 -8.22
C THR A 220 -14.92 6.86 -8.77
N ILE A 221 -15.38 5.62 -8.80
CA ILE A 221 -16.75 5.25 -9.15
C ILE A 221 -17.44 4.82 -7.87
N GLY A 222 -18.56 5.46 -7.57
CA GLY A 222 -19.33 5.24 -6.34
C GLY A 222 -19.47 6.51 -5.49
N PRO A 223 -19.88 6.36 -4.21
CA PRO A 223 -20.11 5.10 -3.51
C PRO A 223 -21.33 4.33 -4.03
N SER A 224 -21.33 3.00 -3.82
CA SER A 224 -22.57 2.20 -3.93
C SER A 224 -23.59 2.64 -2.88
N ASP A 225 -24.85 2.24 -3.04
CA ASP A 225 -25.81 2.28 -1.93
C ASP A 225 -25.26 1.47 -0.74
N PRO A 226 -25.53 1.91 0.51
CA PRO A 226 -25.12 1.17 1.70
C PRO A 226 -25.76 -0.22 1.75
N VAL A 227 -24.96 -1.24 2.06
CA VAL A 227 -25.40 -2.62 2.23
C VAL A 227 -24.98 -3.14 3.60
N MET A 228 -25.85 -3.92 4.24
CA MET A 228 -25.60 -4.46 5.56
C MET A 228 -25.98 -5.93 5.59
N ILE A 229 -25.10 -6.77 6.13
CA ILE A 229 -25.41 -8.16 6.48
C ILE A 229 -26.12 -8.15 7.84
N PRO A 230 -27.40 -8.56 7.96
CA PRO A 230 -28.10 -8.55 9.24
C PRO A 230 -27.62 -9.72 10.11
N ALA A 231 -27.14 -9.42 11.33
CA ALA A 231 -26.76 -10.42 12.31
C ALA A 231 -26.86 -9.89 13.75
N ASP A 232 -27.56 -10.64 14.61
CA ASP A 232 -27.70 -10.32 16.04
C ASP A 232 -26.66 -11.05 16.92
N HIS A 233 -25.93 -12.00 16.33
CA HIS A 233 -24.92 -12.84 16.98
C HIS A 233 -23.65 -12.93 16.11
N PRO A 234 -22.50 -13.24 16.71
CA PRO A 234 -21.31 -13.62 15.94
C PRO A 234 -21.62 -14.76 14.98
N LEU A 235 -20.98 -14.72 13.81
CA LEU A 235 -21.16 -15.70 12.76
C LEU A 235 -19.83 -16.37 12.47
N MET A 236 -19.84 -17.70 12.44
CA MET A 236 -18.78 -18.48 11.84
C MET A 236 -19.22 -18.87 10.43
N SER A 237 -18.37 -18.66 9.44
CA SER A 237 -18.73 -18.94 8.06
C SER A 237 -17.56 -19.45 7.24
N ASP A 238 -17.89 -20.32 6.29
CA ASP A 238 -17.10 -20.59 5.11
C ASP A 238 -17.78 -19.84 3.96
N PRO A 239 -17.27 -18.64 3.60
CA PRO A 239 -17.90 -17.83 2.58
C PRO A 239 -17.79 -18.48 1.19
N TRP A 240 -16.76 -19.26 0.88
CA TRP A 240 -16.61 -19.87 -0.45
C TRP A 240 -17.62 -20.99 -0.68
N ARG A 241 -17.96 -21.76 0.37
CA ARG A 241 -19.01 -22.78 0.34
C ARG A 241 -20.40 -22.20 0.61
N GLY A 242 -20.48 -20.95 1.05
CA GLY A 242 -21.74 -20.28 1.40
C GLY A 242 -22.39 -20.82 2.68
N ILE A 243 -21.61 -21.42 3.57
CA ILE A 243 -22.09 -21.99 4.83
C ILE A 243 -21.92 -20.97 5.94
N VAL A 244 -22.98 -20.73 6.71
CA VAL A 244 -22.99 -19.78 7.83
C VAL A 244 -23.62 -20.45 9.04
N CYS A 245 -22.98 -20.28 10.18
CA CYS A 245 -23.45 -20.78 11.46
C CYS A 245 -23.42 -19.65 12.49
N PRO A 246 -24.57 -19.25 13.06
CA PRO A 246 -24.61 -18.46 14.27
C PRO A 246 -23.88 -19.16 15.41
N VAL A 247 -23.04 -18.41 16.15
CA VAL A 247 -22.30 -18.93 17.30
C VAL A 247 -22.31 -17.92 18.44
N THR A 248 -22.25 -18.41 19.67
CA THR A 248 -21.87 -17.58 20.84
C THR A 248 -20.44 -17.89 21.22
N VAL A 249 -19.58 -16.87 21.29
CA VAL A 249 -18.18 -17.02 21.70
C VAL A 249 -18.08 -16.92 23.22
N LEU A 250 -17.55 -17.97 23.88
CA LEU A 250 -17.51 -18.09 25.35
C LEU A 250 -16.20 -17.60 25.98
N ALA A 251 -15.09 -17.86 25.29
CA ALA A 251 -13.76 -17.46 25.71
C ALA A 251 -12.92 -17.36 24.44
N ASP A 252 -12.50 -16.15 24.13
CA ASP A 252 -11.35 -15.91 23.27
C ASP A 252 -10.13 -16.14 24.15
N GLY A 253 -9.55 -17.33 24.07
CA GLY A 253 -8.47 -17.75 24.96
C GLY A 253 -7.25 -16.86 24.77
N GLN A 254 -7.16 -15.76 25.52
CA GLN A 254 -5.94 -14.94 25.61
C GLN A 254 -4.76 -15.66 26.28
N ASP A 255 -4.97 -16.90 26.73
CA ASP A 255 -3.87 -17.84 26.98
C ASP A 255 -3.28 -18.27 25.62
N ARG A 256 -2.55 -17.34 24.98
CA ARG A 256 -1.68 -17.64 23.84
C ARG A 256 -0.61 -18.62 24.33
N THR A 257 -0.89 -19.91 24.20
CA THR A 257 0.10 -20.93 24.50
C THR A 257 1.02 -21.02 23.29
N MET A 258 2.27 -20.54 23.45
CA MET A 258 3.36 -20.96 22.57
C MET A 258 3.56 -22.46 22.77
N ALA A 259 2.92 -23.27 21.93
CA ALA A 259 3.12 -24.70 21.91
C ALA A 259 4.48 -25.00 21.26
N GLY A 260 5.56 -24.75 22.00
CA GLY A 260 6.89 -25.24 21.60
C GLY A 260 6.91 -26.77 21.69
N ARG A 261 7.28 -27.45 20.60
CA ARG A 261 7.63 -28.88 20.67
C ARG A 261 8.96 -28.98 21.42
N ASP A 262 8.90 -29.49 22.63
CA ASP A 262 10.07 -29.81 23.45
C ASP A 262 10.48 -31.26 23.18
N THR A 263 11.70 -31.44 22.67
CA THR A 263 12.33 -32.76 22.61
C THR A 263 13.43 -32.83 23.66
N ALA A 264 13.26 -33.73 24.64
CA ALA A 264 14.27 -34.02 25.64
C ALA A 264 15.30 -35.00 25.07
N VAL A 265 16.55 -34.54 24.91
CA VAL A 265 17.67 -35.34 24.40
C VAL A 265 18.47 -35.90 25.56
N ASP A 266 18.64 -37.23 25.58
CA ASP A 266 19.53 -37.93 26.51
C ASP A 266 20.97 -37.93 25.95
N VAL A 267 21.90 -37.27 26.65
CA VAL A 267 23.32 -37.22 26.26
C VAL A 267 24.10 -38.26 27.05
N ILE A 268 24.76 -39.20 26.35
CA ILE A 268 25.53 -40.29 26.96
C ILE A 268 26.62 -39.72 27.88
N GLY A 269 26.62 -40.16 29.15
CA GLY A 269 27.55 -39.70 30.19
C GLY A 269 27.04 -38.55 31.07
N ARG A 270 25.90 -37.94 30.72
CA ARG A 270 25.25 -36.91 31.54
C ARG A 270 24.02 -37.49 32.24
N ARG A 271 23.82 -37.15 33.52
CA ARG A 271 22.66 -37.61 34.31
C ARG A 271 21.40 -36.76 34.11
N SER A 272 21.49 -35.66 33.37
CA SER A 272 20.39 -34.73 33.13
C SER A 272 20.15 -34.57 31.63
N ARG A 273 18.86 -34.56 31.26
CA ARG A 273 18.35 -34.31 29.90
C ARG A 273 18.54 -32.85 29.53
N ILE A 274 18.76 -32.61 28.23
CA ILE A 274 18.74 -31.27 27.66
C ILE A 274 17.47 -31.15 26.82
N HIS A 275 16.73 -30.07 27.04
CA HIS A 275 15.49 -29.77 26.31
C HIS A 275 15.81 -28.82 25.15
N VAL A 276 15.31 -29.13 23.96
CA VAL A 276 15.51 -28.33 22.74
C VAL A 276 14.14 -28.00 22.15
N TRP A 277 13.94 -26.73 21.78
CA TRP A 277 12.70 -26.18 21.21
C TRP A 277 12.92 -25.83 19.72
N ASP A 278 11.97 -26.18 18.85
CA ASP A 278 12.18 -26.25 17.39
C ASP A 278 11.99 -24.92 16.61
N VAL A 279 10.86 -24.20 16.68
CA VAL A 279 10.67 -22.89 15.97
C VAL A 279 9.63 -22.03 16.70
N GLU A 280 9.64 -20.69 16.51
CA GLU A 280 8.54 -19.77 16.87
C GLU A 280 7.21 -20.26 16.26
N ALA A 281 6.45 -21.05 17.02
CA ALA A 281 5.09 -21.42 16.62
C ALA A 281 4.20 -20.17 16.66
N ALA A 282 3.45 -19.93 15.58
CA ALA A 282 2.37 -18.95 15.57
C ALA A 282 1.51 -19.12 16.84
N PRO A 283 1.09 -18.02 17.49
CA PRO A 283 0.32 -18.10 18.73
C PRO A 283 -0.96 -18.88 18.49
N THR A 284 -1.01 -20.13 18.96
CA THR A 284 -2.23 -20.93 18.89
C THR A 284 -3.14 -20.60 20.07
N PHE A 285 -4.45 -20.60 19.83
CA PHE A 285 -5.47 -20.41 20.85
C PHE A 285 -6.55 -21.48 20.74
N SER A 286 -7.32 -21.66 21.81
CA SER A 286 -8.35 -22.70 21.88
C SER A 286 -9.74 -22.09 22.06
N PRO A 287 -10.34 -21.55 20.98
CA PRO A 287 -11.61 -20.84 21.09
C PRO A 287 -12.75 -21.80 21.44
N GLN A 288 -13.72 -21.26 22.19
CA GLN A 288 -14.90 -21.99 22.64
C GLN A 288 -16.17 -21.33 22.11
N PHE A 289 -17.03 -22.16 21.50
CA PHE A 289 -18.26 -21.72 20.86
C PHE A 289 -19.48 -22.45 21.44
N ILE A 290 -20.62 -21.78 21.52
CA ILE A 290 -21.92 -22.43 21.72
C ILE A 290 -22.72 -22.33 20.43
N THR A 291 -23.40 -23.43 20.10
CA THR A 291 -24.39 -23.51 19.01
C THR A 291 -25.72 -24.01 19.55
N GLU A 292 -26.80 -23.40 19.06
CA GLU A 292 -28.17 -23.84 19.34
C GLU A 292 -28.53 -25.08 18.50
N PRO A 293 -29.53 -25.89 18.90
CA PRO A 293 -29.91 -27.12 18.20
C PRO A 293 -30.16 -26.96 16.70
N ALA A 294 -30.70 -25.82 16.28
CA ALA A 294 -30.99 -25.52 14.88
C ALA A 294 -29.72 -25.38 14.03
N ASP A 295 -28.62 -24.96 14.64
CA ASP A 295 -27.37 -24.60 13.95
C ASP A 295 -26.35 -25.74 13.96
N HIS A 296 -26.63 -26.85 14.67
CA HIS A 296 -25.68 -27.97 14.79
C HIS A 296 -25.27 -28.51 13.42
N ALA A 297 -26.21 -28.69 12.49
CA ALA A 297 -25.89 -29.22 11.17
C ALA A 297 -24.94 -28.30 10.38
N ALA A 298 -25.18 -26.98 10.42
CA ALA A 298 -24.31 -26.01 9.76
C ALA A 298 -22.92 -25.99 10.40
N PHE A 299 -22.83 -26.04 11.73
CA PHE A 299 -21.55 -26.13 12.43
C PHE A 299 -20.79 -27.41 12.11
N GLU A 300 -21.46 -28.57 12.04
CA GLU A 300 -20.80 -29.82 11.63
C GLU A 300 -20.26 -29.73 10.20
N ASP A 301 -20.98 -29.09 9.29
CA ASP A 301 -20.55 -28.91 7.90
C ASP A 301 -19.34 -27.98 7.75
N LEU A 302 -19.29 -26.89 8.53
CA LEU A 302 -18.11 -26.03 8.64
C LEU A 302 -16.88 -26.80 9.16
N MET A 303 -17.09 -27.72 10.10
CA MET A 303 -15.99 -28.46 10.73
C MET A 303 -15.46 -29.64 9.91
N ALA A 304 -16.15 -30.03 8.84
CA ALA A 304 -15.86 -31.25 8.09
C ALA A 304 -14.60 -31.17 7.23
N THR A 305 -14.25 -29.99 6.71
CA THR A 305 -13.15 -29.83 5.73
C THR A 305 -11.81 -29.49 6.39
N GLY A 306 -11.85 -28.71 7.48
CA GLY A 306 -10.63 -28.17 8.09
C GLY A 306 -10.06 -26.95 7.38
N ASP A 307 -10.80 -26.39 6.42
CA ASP A 307 -10.45 -25.15 5.73
C ASP A 307 -10.49 -23.94 6.69
N PRO A 308 -9.84 -22.82 6.33
CA PRO A 308 -9.97 -21.57 7.05
C PRO A 308 -11.43 -21.12 7.20
N LEU A 309 -11.79 -20.66 8.39
CA LEU A 309 -13.12 -20.17 8.71
C LEU A 309 -13.07 -18.70 9.11
N LEU A 310 -14.06 -17.93 8.69
CA LEU A 310 -14.18 -16.53 9.09
C LEU A 310 -15.14 -16.40 10.27
N LEU A 311 -14.64 -15.86 11.38
CA LEU A 311 -15.43 -15.47 12.54
C LEU A 311 -15.70 -13.96 12.50
N ARG A 312 -16.97 -13.58 12.40
CA ARG A 312 -17.40 -12.19 12.28
C ARG A 312 -18.18 -11.76 13.51
N PHE A 313 -17.92 -10.55 14.00
CA PHE A 313 -18.60 -9.99 15.16
C PHE A 313 -19.48 -8.79 14.77
N PRO A 314 -20.76 -8.75 15.23
CA PRO A 314 -21.62 -7.60 14.95
C PRO A 314 -21.20 -6.35 15.73
N CYS A 315 -20.41 -6.49 16.80
CA CYS A 315 -19.95 -5.36 17.62
C CYS A 315 -18.70 -4.68 17.03
N MET A 316 -18.40 -3.45 17.45
CA MET A 316 -17.17 -2.72 17.07
C MET A 316 -15.96 -3.04 17.96
N GLN A 317 -16.15 -3.81 19.03
CA GLN A 317 -15.11 -4.06 20.03
C GLN A 317 -14.20 -5.23 19.69
N HIS A 318 -14.67 -6.17 18.88
CA HIS A 318 -13.93 -7.36 18.47
C HIS A 318 -13.74 -7.31 16.95
N PRO A 319 -12.50 -7.46 16.45
CA PRO A 319 -12.25 -7.56 15.02
C PRO A 319 -12.80 -8.88 14.46
N ASP A 320 -13.06 -8.90 13.16
CA ASP A 320 -13.31 -10.15 12.44
C ASP A 320 -12.00 -10.92 12.29
N VAL A 321 -12.04 -12.25 12.38
CA VAL A 321 -10.85 -13.11 12.49
C VAL A 321 -10.95 -14.31 11.55
N TRP A 322 -9.90 -14.55 10.78
CA TRP A 322 -9.71 -15.79 10.02
C TRP A 322 -9.05 -16.85 10.91
N LEU A 323 -9.63 -18.05 10.93
CA LEU A 323 -9.25 -19.14 11.82
C LEU A 323 -8.84 -20.37 11.00
N GLN A 324 -7.58 -20.78 11.11
CA GLN A 324 -7.13 -22.10 10.66
C GLN A 324 -7.17 -23.09 11.81
N ARG A 325 -7.85 -24.22 11.63
CA ARG A 325 -7.86 -25.29 12.63
C ARG A 325 -6.60 -26.14 12.50
N GLY A 326 -5.81 -26.21 13.56
CA GLY A 326 -4.65 -27.11 13.68
C GLY A 326 -4.91 -28.35 14.57
N GLY A 327 -5.87 -28.27 15.51
CA GLY A 327 -6.13 -29.31 16.52
C GLY A 327 -7.50 -29.98 16.45
N ASP A 328 -7.68 -30.98 17.30
CA ASP A 328 -8.94 -31.71 17.44
C ASP A 328 -10.08 -30.82 17.97
N ARG A 329 -11.30 -31.11 17.50
CA ARG A 329 -12.52 -30.55 18.07
C ARG A 329 -13.07 -31.50 19.13
N THR A 330 -13.38 -30.95 20.30
CA THR A 330 -14.22 -31.63 21.31
C THR A 330 -15.54 -30.89 21.48
N TRP A 331 -16.58 -31.59 21.92
CA TRP A 331 -17.86 -30.95 22.25
C TRP A 331 -18.52 -31.58 23.47
N SER A 332 -19.36 -30.80 24.14
CA SER A 332 -20.16 -31.23 25.28
C SER A 332 -21.51 -30.52 25.27
N TRP A 333 -22.52 -31.12 25.92
CA TRP A 333 -23.79 -30.41 26.14
C TRP A 333 -23.60 -29.35 27.22
N LEU A 334 -24.02 -28.11 26.95
CA LEU A 334 -23.98 -27.04 27.94
C LEU A 334 -24.86 -27.40 29.14
N THR A 335 -26.10 -27.81 28.86
CA THR A 335 -26.95 -28.57 29.79
C THR A 335 -27.77 -29.59 29.01
N ARG A 336 -28.11 -30.73 29.62
CA ARG A 336 -28.97 -31.75 28.98
C ARG A 336 -30.38 -31.24 28.64
N ARG A 337 -30.80 -30.08 29.18
CA ARG A 337 -32.15 -29.53 28.99
C ARG A 337 -32.24 -28.53 27.84
N CYS A 338 -31.21 -27.71 27.62
CA CYS A 338 -31.22 -26.71 26.55
C CYS A 338 -30.79 -27.27 25.19
N GLN A 339 -30.17 -28.46 25.14
CA GLN A 339 -29.62 -29.02 23.90
C GLN A 339 -28.62 -28.10 23.17
N ALA A 340 -28.12 -27.04 23.80
CA ALA A 340 -27.02 -26.27 23.26
C ALA A 340 -25.71 -27.07 23.39
N ARG A 341 -24.85 -27.01 22.37
CA ARG A 341 -23.53 -27.66 22.37
C ARG A 341 -22.45 -26.62 22.58
N LYS A 342 -21.57 -26.88 23.55
CA LYS A 342 -20.30 -26.20 23.72
C LYS A 342 -19.25 -26.96 22.92
N HIS A 343 -18.61 -26.29 21.98
CA HIS A 343 -17.51 -26.78 21.16
C HIS A 343 -16.21 -26.13 21.64
N THR A 344 -15.13 -26.92 21.68
CA THR A 344 -13.77 -26.45 21.96
C THR A 344 -12.88 -26.89 20.81
N LEU A 345 -12.21 -25.93 20.17
CA LEU A 345 -11.15 -26.21 19.20
C LEU A 345 -9.82 -26.17 19.95
N SER A 346 -9.05 -27.25 19.93
CA SER A 346 -7.87 -27.42 20.82
C SER A 346 -6.57 -26.78 20.31
N SER A 347 -6.55 -26.29 19.08
CA SER A 347 -5.45 -25.50 18.51
C SER A 347 -5.95 -24.82 17.24
N CYS A 348 -6.14 -23.50 17.30
CA CYS A 348 -6.45 -22.65 16.18
C CYS A 348 -5.35 -21.63 15.99
N GLU A 349 -5.05 -21.34 14.73
CA GLU A 349 -4.18 -20.26 14.31
C GLU A 349 -5.05 -19.13 13.76
N GLU A 350 -4.75 -17.90 14.17
CA GLU A 350 -5.32 -16.70 13.59
C GLU A 350 -4.54 -16.35 12.32
N LEU A 351 -5.22 -16.21 11.21
CA LEU A 351 -4.61 -15.80 9.94
C LEU A 351 -4.72 -14.28 9.80
N GLU A 352 -3.67 -13.66 9.25
CA GLU A 352 -3.64 -12.21 8.98
C GLU A 352 -4.67 -11.77 7.93
N GLY A 353 -5.27 -12.72 7.20
CA GLY A 353 -6.24 -12.45 6.16
C GLY A 353 -6.86 -13.73 5.57
N PRO A 354 -7.70 -13.56 4.54
CA PRO A 354 -8.29 -14.69 3.84
C PRO A 354 -7.18 -15.50 3.17
N PRO A 355 -7.26 -16.83 3.15
CA PRO A 355 -6.36 -17.67 2.36
C PRO A 355 -6.38 -17.18 0.91
N SER A 356 -5.20 -17.01 0.31
CA SER A 356 -5.10 -16.63 -1.09
C SER A 356 -5.68 -17.73 -1.99
N ASP A 357 -6.41 -17.35 -3.05
CA ASP A 357 -6.79 -18.27 -4.14
C ASP A 357 -5.53 -18.81 -4.86
N GLU A 358 -4.40 -18.12 -4.72
CA GLU A 358 -3.08 -18.61 -5.06
C GLU A 358 -2.64 -19.62 -3.99
N ALA A 359 -2.46 -20.86 -4.42
CA ALA A 359 -2.03 -22.02 -3.66
C ALA A 359 -1.37 -21.70 -2.31
N VAL A 360 -1.93 -22.30 -1.25
CA VAL A 360 -1.33 -22.47 0.07
C VAL A 360 0.19 -22.57 -0.07
N TRP A 361 0.91 -21.59 0.49
CA TRP A 361 2.32 -21.75 0.79
C TRP A 361 2.42 -22.91 1.77
N THR A 362 2.66 -24.11 1.23
CA THR A 362 3.11 -25.23 2.02
C THR A 362 4.62 -25.08 2.16
N ASP A 363 5.10 -25.02 3.41
CA ASP A 363 6.53 -24.96 3.74
C ASP A 363 7.22 -26.31 3.48
N THR A 364 7.05 -26.90 2.29
CA THR A 364 7.78 -28.09 1.91
C THR A 364 9.00 -27.70 1.08
N LEU A 365 10.12 -28.39 1.34
CA LEU A 365 11.35 -28.27 0.57
C LEU A 365 11.14 -28.50 -0.94
N GLY A 366 10.06 -29.18 -1.34
CA GLY A 366 9.65 -29.38 -2.73
C GLY A 366 9.19 -28.10 -3.43
N ASP A 367 8.65 -27.14 -2.69
CA ASP A 367 8.10 -25.89 -3.25
C ASP A 367 9.20 -24.86 -3.48
N VAL A 368 10.22 -24.83 -2.62
CA VAL A 368 11.48 -24.08 -2.83
C VAL A 368 12.19 -24.56 -4.11
N HIS A 369 12.12 -25.86 -4.43
CA HIS A 369 12.70 -26.42 -5.64
C HIS A 369 12.00 -25.95 -6.93
N GLN A 370 10.68 -25.68 -6.89
CA GLN A 370 9.97 -25.11 -8.04
C GLN A 370 10.29 -23.63 -8.27
N VAL A 371 10.47 -22.85 -7.21
CA VAL A 371 10.76 -21.41 -7.30
C VAL A 371 12.17 -21.14 -7.86
N VAL A 372 13.14 -22.00 -7.53
CA VAL A 372 14.53 -21.88 -8.04
C VAL A 372 14.69 -22.50 -9.44
N GLY A 373 13.67 -23.21 -9.95
CA GLY A 373 13.73 -24.07 -11.13
C GLY A 373 13.28 -23.45 -12.46
N GLY A 374 13.36 -22.14 -12.65
CA GLY A 374 13.13 -21.49 -13.95
C GLY A 374 14.42 -21.31 -14.75
N ASP A 375 14.76 -22.27 -15.62
CA ASP A 375 15.69 -22.22 -16.78
C ASP A 375 17.10 -21.60 -16.66
N SER A 376 17.53 -21.07 -15.51
CA SER A 376 18.90 -20.62 -15.29
C SER A 376 19.67 -21.58 -14.38
N VAL A 377 20.45 -22.43 -15.03
CA VAL A 377 21.54 -23.24 -14.45
C VAL A 377 22.40 -22.37 -13.51
N GLY A 378 22.50 -22.71 -12.22
CA GLY A 378 23.61 -22.15 -11.42
C GLY A 378 23.66 -22.24 -9.90
N THR A 379 22.57 -22.34 -9.13
CA THR A 379 22.71 -22.03 -7.68
C THR A 379 22.02 -22.99 -6.70
N LEU A 380 21.99 -24.28 -6.99
CA LEU A 380 22.09 -25.29 -5.92
C LEU A 380 23.56 -25.68 -5.68
N GLY A 381 24.38 -25.75 -6.73
CA GLY A 381 25.82 -25.99 -6.62
C GLY A 381 26.58 -24.87 -5.88
N ALA A 382 26.21 -23.60 -6.13
CA ALA A 382 26.84 -22.45 -5.46
C ALA A 382 26.37 -22.21 -4.01
N ILE A 383 25.17 -22.71 -3.65
CA ILE A 383 24.69 -22.71 -2.25
C ILE A 383 25.32 -23.89 -1.50
N ALA A 384 25.50 -25.04 -2.16
CA ALA A 384 26.18 -26.21 -1.61
C ALA A 384 27.68 -25.98 -1.34
N GLU A 385 28.36 -25.11 -2.10
CA GLU A 385 29.78 -24.79 -1.89
C GLU A 385 30.09 -23.93 -0.65
N ARG A 386 29.09 -23.28 -0.04
CA ARG A 386 29.29 -22.40 1.15
C ARG A 386 28.86 -23.02 2.48
N TRP A 387 28.26 -24.22 2.47
CA TRP A 387 27.75 -24.87 3.66
C TRP A 387 28.65 -26.01 4.09
N GLU A 388 29.62 -25.69 4.92
CA GLU A 388 30.57 -26.66 5.48
C GLU A 388 29.98 -27.50 6.64
N THR A 389 28.64 -27.53 6.84
CA THR A 389 27.85 -28.79 7.08
C THR A 389 26.34 -28.59 7.38
N LEU A 390 25.52 -28.65 6.32
CA LEU A 390 24.28 -29.47 6.29
C LEU A 390 24.60 -30.86 5.67
N GLY A 391 25.88 -31.26 5.75
CA GLY A 391 26.53 -32.30 4.93
C GLY A 391 26.58 -33.69 5.55
N GLU A 392 25.92 -33.88 6.68
CA GLU A 392 25.36 -35.20 6.97
C GLU A 392 23.83 -35.11 7.11
N ILE A 393 23.16 -34.00 6.78
CA ILE A 393 21.86 -33.74 7.42
C ILE A 393 20.73 -34.62 6.93
N ALA A 394 20.66 -34.89 5.63
CA ALA A 394 20.10 -36.18 5.26
C ALA A 394 21.10 -37.21 5.79
N ALA A 395 22.34 -37.22 5.35
CA ALA A 395 22.79 -37.37 4.00
C ALA A 395 23.24 -38.81 3.70
N THR A 396 23.42 -39.79 4.61
CA THR A 396 23.03 -40.09 6.02
C THR A 396 21.59 -40.62 6.24
N ASP A 397 20.58 -40.17 5.50
CA ASP A 397 19.18 -40.62 5.62
C ASP A 397 18.99 -41.88 4.76
N LEU A 398 19.97 -42.17 3.90
CA LEU A 398 19.74 -43.00 2.73
C LEU A 398 21.01 -43.65 2.12
N LYS A 399 21.96 -44.12 2.94
CA LYS A 399 22.66 -45.36 2.58
C LYS A 399 21.87 -46.62 2.97
N ALA A 400 20.78 -46.49 3.74
CA ALA A 400 20.09 -47.61 4.40
C ALA A 400 18.86 -48.17 3.66
N LEU A 401 18.51 -47.67 2.46
CA LEU A 401 17.60 -48.39 1.55
C LEU A 401 18.31 -49.48 0.72
N THR A 402 19.56 -49.83 1.04
CA THR A 402 20.29 -51.02 0.55
C THR A 402 21.18 -51.63 1.62
#